data_AF-A0A674NTI6-F1
#
_entry.id   AF-A0A674NTI6-F1
#
_cell.length_a   1.000
_cell.length_b   1.000
_cell.length_c   1.000
_cell.angle_alpha   90.00
_cell.angle_beta   90.00
_cell.angle_gamma   90.00
#
_symmetry.space_group_name_H-M   'P 1'
#
loop_
_entity.id
_entity.type
_entity.pdbx_description
1 polymer ?
#
loop_
_entity_poly.entity_id
_entity_poly.type
_entity_poly.pdbx_seq_one_letter_code
_entity_poly.pdbx_strand_id
1 'polypeptide(L)'
;MLNSQRSLSELPKMSAASQVERAVLEEEFNWLLREEVHAVLKQLQDVLKEASRRFSIPSPGLESQLKQENFILGSSSMDQVKGVLTLQGEALTQADINLKVAKSSQTMHFQFREDKQWKLQQIQDARNHVNQALQLLSSHDESYHFKTGTEVNKLMDAVMLQLTRARNRLTTPASLTLPELATSGLMKMFSPPMPGDVMVNFYINLSKLCLMVYQLHVLPPNTTKNFKHAGSSVLHNPGAMFELNNNRFEVSHVHKVECVVPWLNDTLVFLTISLQLCQQLKDKSVEMPHLLEHRWSH
;
A
#
# COMPACT_ATOMS: atom_id res chain seq x y z
N MET A 1 48.98 -29.80 59.65
CA MET A 1 49.67 -29.92 58.35
C MET A 1 48.78 -30.75 57.44
N LEU A 2 47.98 -30.08 56.59
CA LEU A 2 48.21 -29.93 55.14
C LEU A 2 47.96 -31.22 54.34
N ASN A 3 46.77 -31.34 53.72
CA ASN A 3 46.69 -31.45 52.25
C ASN A 3 45.24 -31.48 51.73
N SER A 4 44.87 -30.48 50.91
CA SER A 4 44.08 -30.63 49.68
C SER A 4 43.66 -29.25 49.16
N GLN A 5 44.57 -28.58 48.47
CA GLN A 5 44.19 -27.60 47.46
C GLN A 5 43.95 -28.37 46.15
N ARG A 6 42.68 -28.65 45.83
CA ARG A 6 42.27 -29.00 44.47
C ARG A 6 42.50 -27.77 43.61
N SER A 7 43.42 -27.88 42.65
CA SER A 7 43.66 -26.85 41.63
C SER A 7 42.39 -26.62 40.82
N LEU A 8 41.98 -25.35 40.75
CA LEU A 8 40.77 -24.84 40.10
C LEU A 8 41.01 -24.55 38.60
N SER A 9 41.90 -25.30 37.94
CA SER A 9 42.54 -24.85 36.70
C SER A 9 42.45 -25.81 35.52
N GLU A 10 41.32 -26.49 35.30
CA GLU A 10 41.06 -27.19 34.04
C GLU A 10 39.62 -26.95 33.57
N LEU A 11 39.36 -25.70 33.18
CA LEU A 11 38.35 -25.43 32.16
C LEU A 11 38.87 -26.01 30.84
N PRO A 12 38.04 -26.70 30.03
CA PRO A 12 38.47 -27.19 28.72
C PRO A 12 38.97 -26.02 27.88
N LYS A 13 40.26 -26.01 27.54
CA LYS A 13 40.79 -25.04 26.57
C LYS A 13 40.22 -25.40 25.21
N MET A 14 39.54 -24.44 24.56
CA MET A 14 39.08 -24.57 23.18
C MET A 14 40.22 -25.10 22.29
N SER A 15 39.91 -26.06 21.42
CA SER A 15 40.91 -26.66 20.52
C SER A 15 41.49 -25.61 19.54
N ALA A 16 42.68 -25.84 19.00
CA ALA A 16 43.25 -24.93 18.00
C ALA A 16 42.36 -24.84 16.74
N ALA A 17 41.76 -25.97 16.32
CA ALA A 17 40.81 -26.01 15.21
C ALA A 17 39.54 -25.19 15.50
N SER A 18 39.07 -25.22 16.75
CA SER A 18 37.96 -24.41 17.24
C SER A 18 38.21 -22.91 17.18
N GLN A 19 39.41 -22.49 17.57
CA GLN A 19 39.79 -21.07 17.57
C GLN A 19 39.88 -20.54 16.14
N VAL A 20 40.42 -21.33 15.21
CA VAL A 20 40.46 -20.98 13.78
C VAL A 20 39.06 -20.86 13.20
N GLU A 21 38.18 -21.83 13.46
CA GLU A 21 36.80 -21.80 12.95
C GLU A 21 36.01 -20.59 13.49
N ARG A 22 36.18 -20.25 14.77
CA ARG A 22 35.59 -19.05 15.36
C ARG A 22 36.11 -17.77 14.69
N ALA A 23 37.42 -17.67 14.47
CA ALA A 23 38.02 -16.49 13.84
C ALA A 23 37.51 -16.29 12.41
N VAL A 24 37.37 -17.38 11.64
CA VAL A 24 36.78 -17.33 10.29
C VAL A 24 35.33 -16.84 10.34
N LEU A 25 34.50 -17.39 11.23
CA LEU A 25 33.11 -16.94 11.36
C LEU A 25 32.99 -15.47 11.81
N GLU A 26 33.87 -14.99 12.68
CA GLU A 26 33.94 -13.58 13.07
C GLU A 26 34.37 -12.69 11.89
N GLU A 27 35.31 -13.14 11.05
CA GLU A 27 35.71 -12.44 9.82
C GLU A 27 34.58 -12.40 8.79
N GLU A 28 33.88 -13.52 8.56
CA GLU A 28 32.69 -13.60 7.70
C GLU A 28 31.57 -12.66 8.17
N PHE A 29 31.32 -12.59 9.49
CA PHE A 29 30.34 -11.66 10.04
C PHE A 29 30.76 -10.19 9.85
N ASN A 30 32.04 -9.88 10.02
CA ASN A 30 32.57 -8.54 9.74
C ASN A 30 32.46 -8.18 8.26
N TRP A 31 32.69 -9.14 7.36
CA TRP A 31 32.50 -8.94 5.92
C TRP A 31 31.03 -8.71 5.58
N LEU A 32 30.10 -9.49 6.15
CA LEU A 32 28.65 -9.31 6.01
C LEU A 32 28.24 -7.86 6.36
N LEU A 33 28.69 -7.37 7.52
CA LEU A 33 28.38 -6.02 8.00
C LEU A 33 28.96 -4.91 7.12
N ARG A 34 30.12 -5.14 6.51
CA ARG A 34 30.84 -4.13 5.71
C ARG A 34 30.43 -4.11 4.26
N GLU A 35 30.28 -5.26 3.63
CA GLU A 35 30.09 -5.35 2.17
C GLU A 35 28.65 -5.71 1.84
N GLU A 36 28.14 -6.82 2.38
CA GLU A 36 26.83 -7.34 2.00
C GLU A 36 25.68 -6.41 2.42
N VAL A 37 25.73 -5.85 3.64
CA VAL A 37 24.72 -4.88 4.10
C VAL A 37 24.62 -3.72 3.10
N HIS A 38 25.73 -3.09 2.73
CA HIS A 38 25.73 -1.95 1.81
C HIS A 38 25.24 -2.33 0.41
N ALA A 39 25.62 -3.52 -0.09
CA ALA A 39 25.12 -4.03 -1.36
C ALA A 39 23.59 -4.16 -1.36
N VAL A 40 23.01 -4.72 -0.30
CA VAL A 40 21.56 -4.86 -0.15
C VAL A 40 20.87 -3.50 0.04
N LEU A 41 21.45 -2.59 0.84
CA LEU A 41 20.92 -1.23 0.99
C LEU A 41 20.86 -0.50 -0.35
N LYS A 42 21.90 -0.61 -1.18
CA LYS A 42 21.96 -0.04 -2.52
C LYS A 42 20.90 -0.65 -3.45
N GLN A 43 20.78 -1.98 -3.45
CA GLN A 43 19.74 -2.67 -4.21
C GLN A 43 18.33 -2.23 -3.78
N LEU A 44 18.09 -2.11 -2.47
CA LEU A 44 16.81 -1.61 -1.93
C LEU A 44 16.55 -0.16 -2.38
N GLN A 45 17.55 0.72 -2.32
CA GLN A 45 17.41 2.09 -2.79
C GLN A 45 17.05 2.13 -4.28
N ASP A 46 17.70 1.32 -5.12
CA ASP A 46 17.44 1.31 -6.56
C ASP A 46 16.03 0.81 -6.89
N VAL A 47 15.59 -0.28 -6.24
CA VAL A 47 14.22 -0.80 -6.38
C VAL A 47 13.18 0.21 -5.91
N LEU A 48 13.41 0.87 -4.77
CA LEU A 48 12.46 1.84 -4.21
C LEU A 48 12.46 3.18 -4.96
N LYS A 49 13.59 3.60 -5.54
CA LYS A 49 13.64 4.75 -6.45
C LYS A 49 12.80 4.47 -7.69
N GLU A 50 12.88 3.26 -8.23
CA GLU A 50 12.04 2.86 -9.37
C GLU A 50 10.55 2.82 -8.98
N ALA A 51 10.21 2.30 -7.80
CA ALA A 51 8.85 2.35 -7.27
C ALA A 51 8.35 3.80 -7.09
N SER A 52 9.16 4.68 -6.50
CA SER A 52 8.83 6.10 -6.30
C SER A 52 8.62 6.84 -7.64
N ARG A 53 9.40 6.49 -8.67
CA ARG A 53 9.25 7.02 -10.02
C ARG A 53 7.87 6.69 -10.62
N ARG A 54 7.30 5.52 -10.31
CA ARG A 54 5.95 5.14 -10.79
C ARG A 54 4.83 5.99 -10.19
N PHE A 55 5.02 6.55 -9.00
CA PHE A 55 4.08 7.50 -8.41
C PHE A 55 4.21 8.93 -8.96
N SER A 56 5.31 9.25 -9.62
CA SER A 56 5.65 10.61 -10.04
C SER A 56 5.27 10.83 -11.49
N ILE A 57 4.66 11.98 -11.77
CA ILE A 57 4.44 12.45 -13.15
C ILE A 57 5.79 12.99 -13.67
N PRO A 58 6.24 12.66 -14.89
CA PRO A 58 7.42 13.27 -15.47
C PRO A 58 7.24 14.80 -15.55
N SER A 59 8.28 15.54 -15.16
CA SER A 59 8.37 16.98 -15.44
C SER A 59 8.20 17.23 -16.95
N PRO A 60 7.45 18.27 -17.39
CA PRO A 60 7.38 18.64 -18.79
C PRO A 60 8.79 18.97 -19.30
N GLY A 61 9.36 18.08 -20.12
CA GLY A 61 10.72 18.22 -20.66
C GLY A 61 11.52 16.92 -20.75
N LEU A 62 11.09 15.84 -20.07
CA LEU A 62 11.71 14.52 -20.20
C LEU A 62 10.67 13.53 -20.72
N GLU A 63 10.76 13.17 -21.99
CA GLU A 63 9.91 12.20 -22.71
C GLU A 63 10.08 10.76 -22.18
N SER A 64 9.91 10.54 -20.88
CA SER A 64 9.73 9.21 -20.32
C SER A 64 8.23 8.93 -20.24
N GLN A 65 7.79 7.94 -21.00
CA GLN A 65 6.41 7.46 -21.15
C GLN A 65 5.72 7.06 -19.82
N LEU A 66 5.33 8.01 -18.98
CA LEU A 66 4.18 7.83 -18.08
C LEU A 66 3.06 8.70 -18.66
N LYS A 67 2.45 8.12 -19.69
CA LYS A 67 1.33 8.65 -20.45
C LYS A 67 0.21 8.98 -19.45
N GLN A 68 -0.52 10.06 -19.68
CA GLN A 68 -1.88 10.17 -19.18
C GLN A 68 -2.61 8.84 -19.51
N GLU A 69 -2.91 8.03 -18.49
CA GLU A 69 -3.50 6.71 -18.71
C GLU A 69 -5.02 6.81 -18.60
N ASN A 70 -5.69 6.51 -19.71
CA ASN A 70 -7.13 6.42 -19.78
C ASN A 70 -7.54 4.97 -19.51
N PHE A 71 -8.27 4.76 -18.43
CA PHE A 71 -8.78 3.48 -18.01
C PHE A 71 -10.25 3.37 -18.37
N ILE A 72 -10.60 2.36 -19.14
CA ILE A 72 -11.99 2.03 -19.46
C ILE A 72 -12.44 0.95 -18.48
N LEU A 73 -13.49 1.26 -17.71
CA LEU A 73 -14.13 0.38 -16.75
C LEU A 73 -15.53 0.03 -17.25
N GLY A 74 -15.96 -1.22 -17.06
CA GLY A 74 -17.33 -1.63 -17.43
C GLY A 74 -17.56 -1.68 -18.94
N SER A 75 -16.68 -2.39 -19.65
CA SER A 75 -16.73 -2.53 -21.12
C SER A 75 -17.62 -3.69 -21.58
N SER A 76 -18.13 -4.54 -20.67
CA SER A 76 -19.02 -5.63 -21.05
C SER A 76 -20.38 -5.09 -21.47
N SER A 77 -21.00 -5.71 -22.47
CA SER A 77 -22.37 -5.38 -22.88
C SER A 77 -23.40 -5.61 -21.77
N MET A 78 -23.06 -6.43 -20.77
CA MET A 78 -23.86 -6.70 -19.58
C MET A 78 -23.70 -5.64 -18.48
N ASP A 79 -22.66 -4.81 -18.55
CA ASP A 79 -22.42 -3.78 -17.54
C ASP A 79 -23.39 -2.60 -17.73
N GLN A 80 -24.08 -2.25 -16.65
CA GLN A 80 -24.96 -1.08 -16.62
C GLN A 80 -24.18 0.22 -16.43
N VAL A 81 -22.92 0.14 -15.99
CA VAL A 81 -22.04 1.29 -15.79
C VAL A 81 -20.82 1.14 -16.67
N LYS A 82 -20.52 2.19 -17.42
CA LYS A 82 -19.26 2.35 -18.14
C LYS A 82 -18.56 3.62 -17.64
N GLY A 83 -17.30 3.49 -17.24
CA GLY A 83 -16.46 4.60 -16.80
C GLY A 83 -15.25 4.76 -17.72
N VAL A 84 -14.90 6.00 -18.07
CA VAL A 84 -13.60 6.34 -18.67
C VAL A 84 -12.90 7.29 -17.72
N LEU A 85 -11.83 6.80 -17.09
CA LEU A 85 -11.14 7.46 -16.00
C LEU A 85 -9.72 7.82 -16.43
N THR A 86 -9.29 9.06 -16.16
CA THR A 86 -7.92 9.49 -16.41
C THR A 86 -7.19 9.66 -15.09
N LEU A 87 -6.22 8.77 -14.83
CA LEU A 87 -5.38 8.84 -13.63
C LEU A 87 -3.98 9.37 -13.99
N GLN A 88 -3.56 10.42 -13.31
CA GLN A 88 -2.22 11.01 -13.42
C GLN A 88 -1.55 10.98 -12.04
N GLY A 89 -0.66 10.01 -11.82
CA GLY A 89 -0.07 9.74 -10.51
C GLY A 89 -1.16 9.47 -9.46
N GLU A 90 -1.29 10.36 -8.47
CA GLU A 90 -2.32 10.28 -7.42
C GLU A 90 -3.64 10.98 -7.75
N ALA A 91 -3.70 11.75 -8.85
CA ALA A 91 -4.83 12.59 -9.19
C ALA A 91 -5.67 11.98 -10.32
N LEU A 92 -6.95 11.75 -10.03
CA LEU A 92 -7.97 11.48 -11.03
C LEU A 92 -8.37 12.82 -11.66
N THR A 93 -7.89 13.07 -12.88
CA THR A 93 -8.06 14.36 -13.57
C THR A 93 -9.32 14.40 -14.42
N GLN A 94 -9.78 13.25 -14.89
CA GLN A 94 -11.04 13.12 -15.61
C GLN A 94 -11.74 11.84 -15.17
N ALA A 95 -13.07 11.91 -15.10
CA ALA A 95 -13.91 10.75 -14.90
C ALA A 95 -15.22 10.96 -15.66
N ASP A 96 -15.41 10.22 -16.75
CA ASP A 96 -16.64 10.17 -17.53
C ASP A 96 -17.37 8.87 -17.16
N ILE A 97 -18.61 8.99 -16.69
CA ILE A 97 -19.42 7.88 -16.19
C ILE A 97 -20.74 7.87 -16.94
N ASN A 98 -21.05 6.73 -17.54
CA ASN A 98 -22.32 6.46 -18.20
C ASN A 98 -23.05 5.35 -17.45
N LEU A 99 -24.23 5.65 -16.93
CA LEU A 99 -25.08 4.73 -16.19
C LEU A 99 -26.37 4.47 -16.98
N LYS A 100 -26.61 3.21 -17.35
CA LYS A 100 -27.87 2.71 -17.91
C LYS A 100 -28.79 2.31 -16.76
N VAL A 101 -30.03 2.80 -16.77
CA VAL A 101 -31.01 2.47 -15.73
C VAL A 101 -31.75 1.18 -16.12
N ALA A 102 -31.67 0.12 -15.31
CA ALA A 102 -32.18 -1.23 -15.62
C ALA A 102 -33.63 -1.30 -16.13
N LYS A 103 -34.48 -0.32 -15.78
CA LYS A 103 -35.93 -0.30 -16.05
C LYS A 103 -36.37 0.82 -17.00
N SER A 104 -35.45 1.60 -17.56
CA SER A 104 -35.77 2.64 -18.54
C SER A 104 -34.72 2.65 -19.66
N SER A 105 -35.11 3.13 -20.84
CA SER A 105 -34.13 3.40 -21.91
C SER A 105 -33.28 4.64 -21.64
N GLN A 106 -33.37 5.21 -20.43
CA GLN A 106 -32.64 6.42 -20.07
C GLN A 106 -31.22 6.06 -19.64
N THR A 107 -30.28 6.86 -20.14
CA THR A 107 -28.87 6.83 -19.76
C THR A 107 -28.53 8.13 -19.07
N MET A 108 -27.90 8.03 -17.90
CA MET A 108 -27.36 9.19 -17.21
C MET A 108 -25.86 9.29 -17.50
N HIS A 109 -25.41 10.51 -17.74
CA HIS A 109 -24.02 10.82 -18.05
C HIS A 109 -23.50 11.86 -17.05
N PHE A 110 -22.36 11.56 -16.44
CA PHE A 110 -21.70 12.43 -15.46
C PHE A 110 -20.22 12.51 -15.80
N GLN A 111 -19.68 13.71 -15.86
CA GLN A 111 -18.25 13.91 -16.06
C GLN A 111 -17.66 14.85 -15.03
N PHE A 112 -16.38 14.68 -14.70
CA PHE A 112 -15.65 15.69 -13.91
C PHE A 112 -15.67 17.05 -14.60
N ARG A 113 -15.73 18.10 -13.78
CA ARG A 113 -15.52 19.48 -14.24
C ARG A 113 -14.08 19.65 -14.69
N GLU A 114 -13.88 20.39 -15.78
CA GLU A 114 -12.56 20.60 -16.41
C GLU A 114 -11.53 21.23 -15.46
N ASP A 115 -11.97 22.01 -14.47
CA ASP A 115 -11.12 22.72 -13.51
C ASP A 115 -10.77 21.93 -12.23
N LYS A 116 -11.21 20.67 -12.13
CA LYS A 116 -11.16 19.91 -10.88
C LYS A 116 -10.44 18.57 -11.05
N GLN A 117 -9.65 18.21 -10.05
CA GLN A 117 -9.02 16.90 -9.92
C GLN A 117 -9.30 16.28 -8.55
N TRP A 118 -9.53 14.97 -8.52
CA TRP A 118 -9.77 14.23 -7.29
C TRP A 118 -8.52 13.44 -6.89
N LYS A 119 -7.95 13.71 -5.72
CA LYS A 119 -6.76 12.99 -5.24
C LYS A 119 -7.15 11.69 -4.54
N LEU A 120 -6.54 10.59 -4.96
CA LEU A 120 -6.67 9.30 -4.32
C LEU A 120 -5.69 9.21 -3.14
N GLN A 121 -6.21 9.42 -1.94
CA GLN A 121 -5.42 9.43 -0.70
C GLN A 121 -4.58 8.14 -0.52
N GLN A 122 -5.08 7.00 -0.97
CA GLN A 122 -4.35 5.73 -0.93
C GLN A 122 -3.01 5.78 -1.67
N ILE A 123 -2.99 6.39 -2.86
CA ILE A 123 -1.79 6.50 -3.70
C ILE A 123 -0.82 7.51 -3.06
N GLN A 124 -1.34 8.65 -2.59
CA GLN A 124 -0.54 9.66 -1.91
C GLN A 124 0.16 9.09 -0.66
N ASP A 125 -0.58 8.40 0.20
CA ASP A 125 -0.04 7.83 1.43
C ASP A 125 0.97 6.72 1.14
N ALA A 126 0.71 5.88 0.13
CA ALA A 126 1.67 4.87 -0.30
C ALA A 126 2.98 5.50 -0.78
N ARG A 127 2.91 6.56 -1.61
CA ARG A 127 4.07 7.33 -2.04
C ARG A 127 4.84 7.92 -0.86
N ASN A 128 4.14 8.50 0.12
CA ASN A 128 4.76 9.07 1.31
C ASN A 128 5.55 8.02 2.10
N HIS A 129 4.99 6.82 2.28
CA HIS A 129 5.68 5.72 2.95
C HIS A 129 6.90 5.22 2.16
N VAL A 130 6.83 5.13 0.83
CA VAL A 130 7.99 4.78 0.00
C VAL A 130 9.10 5.83 0.14
N ASN A 131 8.75 7.11 0.11
CA ASN A 131 9.72 8.19 0.31
C ASN A 131 10.34 8.16 1.71
N GLN A 132 9.57 7.84 2.74
CA GLN A 132 10.09 7.66 4.10
C GLN A 132 11.07 6.48 4.18
N ALA A 133 10.79 5.37 3.49
CA ALA A 133 11.71 4.23 3.40
C ALA A 133 13.02 4.62 2.70
N LEU A 134 12.94 5.37 1.59
CA LEU A 134 14.11 5.89 0.90
C LEU A 134 14.97 6.81 1.79
N GLN A 135 14.33 7.66 2.57
CA GLN A 135 15.05 8.52 3.54
C GLN A 135 15.78 7.71 4.60
N LEU A 136 15.15 6.65 5.14
CA LEU A 136 15.79 5.74 6.10
C LEU A 136 17.00 5.01 5.48
N LEU A 137 16.91 4.60 4.22
CA LEU A 137 18.03 3.96 3.52
C LEU A 137 19.14 4.95 3.17
N SER A 138 18.82 6.23 3.01
CA SER A 138 19.79 7.28 2.65
C SER A 138 20.45 7.92 3.86
N SER A 139 20.01 7.60 5.09
CA SER A 139 20.60 8.15 6.31
C SER A 139 21.99 7.57 6.64
N HIS A 140 22.35 6.47 5.99
CA HIS A 140 23.66 5.81 6.12
C HIS A 140 24.30 5.80 4.72
N ASP A 141 25.44 6.46 4.58
CA ASP A 141 26.22 6.46 3.33
C ASP A 141 27.09 5.20 3.22
N GLU A 142 27.75 5.01 2.07
CA GLU A 142 28.67 3.88 1.83
C GLU A 142 29.89 3.89 2.79
N SER A 143 30.11 4.98 3.55
CA SER A 143 31.18 5.08 4.56
C SER A 143 30.72 4.70 5.97
N TYR A 144 29.42 4.45 6.17
CA TYR A 144 28.88 4.05 7.46
C TYR A 144 29.28 2.62 7.81
N HIS A 145 29.93 2.43 8.95
CA HIS A 145 30.34 1.09 9.37
C HIS A 145 29.38 0.57 10.43
N PHE A 146 28.48 -0.33 10.03
CA PHE A 146 27.61 -1.07 10.96
C PHE A 146 28.44 -1.86 11.95
N LYS A 147 28.12 -1.74 13.24
CA LYS A 147 28.89 -2.37 14.32
C LYS A 147 28.27 -3.67 14.80
N THR A 148 26.96 -3.81 14.67
CA THR A 148 26.21 -4.94 15.21
C THR A 148 25.08 -5.36 14.29
N GLY A 149 24.75 -6.65 14.28
CA GLY A 149 23.56 -7.15 13.57
C GLY A 149 22.27 -6.54 14.11
N THR A 150 22.22 -6.15 15.38
CA THR A 150 21.07 -5.47 16.00
C THR A 150 20.78 -4.11 15.36
N GLU A 151 21.82 -3.38 14.97
CA GLU A 151 21.70 -2.10 14.29
C GLU A 151 21.11 -2.26 12.89
N VAL A 152 21.63 -3.22 12.12
CA VAL A 152 21.10 -3.58 10.80
C VAL A 152 19.64 -4.02 10.91
N ASN A 153 19.31 -4.86 11.89
CA ASN A 153 17.93 -5.30 12.14
C ASN A 153 16.98 -4.14 12.43
N LYS A 154 17.38 -3.20 13.28
CA LYS A 154 16.55 -2.01 13.59
C LYS A 154 16.28 -1.16 12.35
N LEU A 155 17.30 -0.97 11.50
CA LEU A 155 17.13 -0.27 10.23
C LEU A 155 16.16 -1.02 9.31
N MET A 156 16.35 -2.33 9.15
CA MET A 156 15.48 -3.18 8.32
C MET A 156 14.04 -3.20 8.83
N ASP A 157 13.82 -3.27 10.15
CA ASP A 157 12.49 -3.17 10.75
C ASP A 157 11.80 -1.84 10.44
N ALA A 158 12.54 -0.73 10.54
CA ALA A 158 12.02 0.58 10.22
C ALA A 158 11.63 0.70 8.73
N VAL A 159 12.47 0.18 7.83
CA VAL A 159 12.20 0.13 6.38
C VAL A 159 11.00 -0.76 6.08
N MET A 160 10.99 -2.00 6.57
CA MET A 160 9.90 -2.97 6.37
C MET A 160 8.55 -2.44 6.87
N LEU A 161 8.55 -1.70 7.99
CA LEU A 161 7.35 -1.05 8.51
C LEU A 161 6.77 -0.06 7.49
N GLN A 162 7.60 0.79 6.88
CA GLN A 162 7.15 1.73 5.85
C GLN A 162 6.67 1.01 4.60
N LEU A 163 7.39 -0.01 4.12
CA LEU A 163 7.00 -0.80 2.95
C LEU A 163 5.66 -1.53 3.15
N THR A 164 5.46 -2.11 4.34
CA THR A 164 4.20 -2.78 4.71
C THR A 164 3.06 -1.78 4.78
N ARG A 165 3.28 -0.59 5.35
CA ARG A 165 2.28 0.49 5.37
C ARG A 165 1.94 0.94 3.95
N ALA A 166 2.93 1.17 3.09
CA ALA A 166 2.71 1.54 1.69
C ALA A 166 1.84 0.52 0.97
N ARG A 167 2.20 -0.77 1.08
CA ARG A 167 1.42 -1.89 0.52
C ARG A 167 -0.01 -1.88 1.03
N ASN A 168 -0.20 -1.81 2.35
CA ASN A 168 -1.51 -1.85 2.98
C ASN A 168 -2.42 -0.68 2.53
N ARG A 169 -1.87 0.51 2.26
CA ARG A 169 -2.66 1.64 1.73
C ARG A 169 -3.23 1.34 0.34
N LEU A 170 -2.52 0.58 -0.50
CA LEU A 170 -2.98 0.19 -1.83
C LEU A 170 -3.89 -1.05 -1.82
N THR A 171 -3.67 -1.98 -0.89
CA THR A 171 -4.44 -3.23 -0.84
C THR A 171 -5.72 -3.15 -0.01
N THR A 172 -5.83 -2.17 0.89
CA THR A 172 -6.96 -2.06 1.83
C THR A 172 -7.72 -0.75 1.61
N PRO A 173 -8.86 -0.78 0.88
CA PRO A 173 -9.71 0.38 0.72
C PRO A 173 -10.28 0.87 2.06
N ALA A 174 -10.60 2.16 2.15
CA ALA A 174 -11.25 2.73 3.33
C ALA A 174 -12.71 2.27 3.44
N SER A 175 -13.12 1.88 4.66
CA SER A 175 -14.53 1.66 4.99
C SER A 175 -15.19 3.00 5.28
N LEU A 176 -16.23 3.34 4.52
CA LEU A 176 -16.97 4.60 4.67
C LEU A 176 -18.44 4.29 4.95
N THR A 177 -19.11 5.16 5.68
CA THR A 177 -20.56 5.15 5.83
C THR A 177 -21.22 5.81 4.62
N LEU A 178 -22.50 5.49 4.36
CA LEU A 178 -23.26 6.11 3.27
C LEU A 178 -23.39 7.65 3.42
N PRO A 179 -23.61 8.23 4.62
CA PRO A 179 -23.58 9.68 4.81
C PRO A 179 -22.22 10.33 4.48
N GLU A 180 -21.09 9.69 4.83
CA GLU A 180 -19.75 10.19 4.46
C GLU A 180 -19.55 10.20 2.94
N LEU A 181 -20.03 9.17 2.24
CA LEU A 181 -20.00 9.12 0.78
C LEU A 181 -20.85 10.23 0.16
N ALA A 182 -22.08 10.42 0.65
CA ALA A 182 -23.01 11.41 0.12
C ALA A 182 -22.53 12.86 0.31
N THR A 183 -21.83 13.12 1.42
CA THR A 183 -21.33 14.46 1.77
C THR A 183 -19.89 14.71 1.29
N SER A 184 -19.24 13.70 0.71
CA SER A 184 -17.90 13.81 0.17
C SER A 184 -17.79 14.93 -0.86
N GLY A 185 -16.64 15.61 -0.86
CA GLY A 185 -16.30 16.59 -1.89
C GLY A 185 -16.36 16.02 -3.31
N LEU A 186 -16.22 14.70 -3.46
CA LEU A 186 -16.34 14.00 -4.73
C LEU A 186 -17.69 14.24 -5.43
N MET A 187 -18.80 14.33 -4.68
CA MET A 187 -20.13 14.53 -5.28
C MET A 187 -20.24 15.89 -5.99
N LYS A 188 -19.39 16.85 -5.63
CA LYS A 188 -19.34 18.21 -6.19
C LYS A 188 -18.40 18.34 -7.39
N MET A 189 -17.73 17.25 -7.78
CA MET A 189 -16.75 17.23 -8.87
C MET A 189 -17.41 17.14 -10.25
N PHE A 190 -18.68 16.77 -10.33
CA PHE A 190 -19.35 16.42 -11.58
C PHE A 190 -20.13 17.59 -12.21
N SER A 191 -20.22 17.56 -13.55
CA SER A 191 -21.08 18.40 -14.39
C SER A 191 -21.78 17.50 -15.43
N PRO A 192 -23.12 17.40 -15.43
CA PRO A 192 -24.06 18.04 -14.52
C PRO A 192 -23.88 17.61 -13.05
N PRO A 193 -24.37 18.38 -12.07
CA PRO A 193 -24.31 18.01 -10.65
C PRO A 193 -24.91 16.61 -10.41
N MET A 194 -24.31 15.87 -9.48
CA MET A 194 -24.78 14.51 -9.15
C MET A 194 -26.25 14.55 -8.67
N PRO A 195 -27.14 13.72 -9.24
CA PRO A 195 -28.51 13.58 -8.78
C PRO A 195 -28.59 13.14 -7.32
N GLY A 196 -29.65 13.54 -6.60
CA GLY A 196 -29.82 13.19 -5.19
C GLY A 196 -30.08 11.70 -4.92
N ASP A 197 -30.36 10.92 -5.96
CA ASP A 197 -30.58 9.48 -5.94
C ASP A 197 -29.39 8.67 -6.47
N VAL A 198 -28.24 9.29 -6.71
CA VAL A 198 -27.01 8.61 -7.16
C VAL A 198 -25.83 9.04 -6.32
N MET A 199 -24.95 8.09 -5.95
CA MET A 199 -23.65 8.39 -5.37
C MET A 199 -22.55 7.63 -6.09
N VAL A 200 -21.37 8.23 -6.16
CA VAL A 200 -20.19 7.64 -6.80
C VAL A 200 -19.06 7.52 -5.80
N ASN A 201 -18.22 6.49 -5.93
CA ASN A 201 -16.96 6.44 -5.21
C ASN A 201 -15.84 5.87 -6.08
N PHE A 202 -14.62 6.33 -5.81
CA PHE A 202 -13.40 5.81 -6.43
C PHE A 202 -12.44 5.34 -5.35
N TYR A 203 -11.85 4.18 -5.55
CA TYR A 203 -10.82 3.67 -4.66
C TYR A 203 -9.87 2.74 -5.40
N ILE A 204 -8.73 2.46 -4.78
CA ILE A 204 -7.77 1.46 -5.24
C ILE A 204 -7.96 0.19 -4.41
N ASN A 205 -8.00 -0.96 -5.09
CA ASN A 205 -7.94 -2.27 -4.46
C ASN A 205 -6.85 -3.09 -5.13
N LEU A 206 -5.74 -3.28 -4.43
CA LEU A 206 -4.56 -3.95 -4.95
C LEU A 206 -4.00 -3.13 -6.14
N SER A 207 -3.95 -3.70 -7.34
CA SER A 207 -3.57 -3.01 -8.58
C SER A 207 -4.76 -2.50 -9.39
N LYS A 208 -5.97 -2.47 -8.84
CA LYS A 208 -7.18 -2.09 -9.58
C LYS A 208 -7.73 -0.74 -9.14
N LEU A 209 -8.06 0.10 -10.12
CA LEU A 209 -8.91 1.28 -9.94
C LEU A 209 -10.36 0.84 -10.00
N CYS A 210 -11.09 1.08 -8.92
CA CYS A 210 -12.50 0.72 -8.78
C CYS A 210 -13.39 1.96 -8.88
N LEU A 211 -14.44 1.87 -9.69
CA LEU A 211 -15.57 2.80 -9.72
C LEU A 211 -16.79 2.11 -9.12
N MET A 212 -17.38 2.75 -8.13
CA MET A 212 -18.64 2.36 -7.52
C MET A 212 -19.71 3.38 -7.84
N VAL A 213 -20.90 2.88 -8.21
CA VAL A 213 -22.10 3.70 -8.37
C VAL A 213 -23.23 3.09 -7.53
N TYR A 214 -23.77 3.88 -6.62
CA TYR A 214 -24.92 3.53 -5.79
C TYR A 214 -26.15 4.25 -6.32
N GLN A 215 -27.22 3.52 -6.60
CA GLN A 215 -28.54 4.10 -6.86
C GLN A 215 -29.38 4.04 -5.59
N LEU A 216 -29.97 5.16 -5.21
CA LEU A 216 -30.71 5.32 -3.97
C LEU A 216 -32.21 5.40 -4.24
N HIS A 217 -32.98 4.93 -3.26
CA HIS A 217 -34.42 5.09 -3.22
C HIS A 217 -34.78 5.86 -1.95
N VAL A 218 -35.53 6.95 -2.10
CA VAL A 218 -36.04 7.71 -0.95
C VAL A 218 -37.18 6.92 -0.32
N LEU A 219 -37.05 6.60 0.96
CA LEU A 219 -38.08 5.90 1.71
C LEU A 219 -39.19 6.89 2.10
N PRO A 220 -40.47 6.53 1.87
CA PRO A 220 -41.60 7.33 2.34
C PRO A 220 -41.59 7.49 3.87
N PRO A 221 -42.06 8.62 4.41
CA PRO A 221 -42.08 8.88 5.86
C PRO A 221 -42.98 7.89 6.64
N ASN A 222 -43.97 7.30 5.97
CA ASN A 222 -44.90 6.31 6.53
C ASN A 222 -44.46 4.85 6.34
N THR A 223 -43.19 4.61 5.98
CA THR A 223 -42.71 3.25 5.75
C THR A 223 -42.79 2.41 7.03
N THR A 224 -43.28 1.18 6.90
CA THR A 224 -43.30 0.17 7.98
C THR A 224 -42.03 -0.66 8.03
N LYS A 225 -41.07 -0.41 7.12
CA LYS A 225 -39.77 -1.08 7.14
C LYS A 225 -39.01 -0.71 8.41
N ASN A 226 -38.45 -1.72 9.08
CA ASN A 226 -37.52 -1.53 10.19
C ASN A 226 -36.27 -0.80 9.69
N PHE A 227 -36.15 0.48 10.03
CA PHE A 227 -35.03 1.31 9.60
C PHE A 227 -33.83 1.10 10.53
N LYS A 228 -32.72 0.60 9.97
CA LYS A 228 -31.45 0.43 10.67
C LYS A 228 -30.34 1.09 9.85
N HIS A 229 -29.59 1.99 10.47
CA HIS A 229 -28.45 2.64 9.82
C HIS A 229 -27.38 1.60 9.48
N ALA A 230 -26.95 1.59 8.22
CA ALA A 230 -25.79 0.83 7.80
C ALA A 230 -24.51 1.42 8.44
N GLY A 231 -23.66 0.54 8.99
CA GLY A 231 -22.34 0.91 9.49
C GLY A 231 -21.33 1.16 8.35
N SER A 232 -20.07 1.40 8.70
CA SER A 232 -19.00 1.61 7.71
C SER A 232 -18.72 0.33 6.92
N SER A 233 -18.56 0.46 5.61
CA SER A 233 -18.17 -0.63 4.72
C SER A 233 -17.38 -0.11 3.52
N VAL A 234 -16.52 -0.94 2.94
CA VAL A 234 -15.90 -0.66 1.63
C VAL A 234 -16.96 -0.73 0.52
N LEU A 235 -17.91 -1.65 0.65
CA LEU A 235 -19.00 -1.90 -0.28
C LEU A 235 -20.31 -2.01 0.49
N HIS A 236 -21.24 -1.10 0.21
CA HIS A 236 -22.61 -1.21 0.73
C HIS A 236 -23.43 -2.10 -0.20
N ASN A 237 -24.24 -2.97 0.36
CA ASN A 237 -25.11 -3.86 -0.41
C ASN A 237 -26.48 -3.19 -0.66
N PRO A 238 -27.24 -3.63 -1.68
CA PRO A 238 -28.64 -3.28 -1.81
C PRO A 238 -29.41 -3.58 -0.51
N GLY A 239 -30.31 -2.67 -0.13
CA GLY A 239 -31.05 -2.70 1.13
C GLY A 239 -30.36 -1.97 2.29
N ALA A 240 -29.10 -1.52 2.13
CA ALA A 240 -28.46 -0.68 3.13
C ALA A 240 -29.20 0.66 3.27
N MET A 241 -29.48 1.07 4.51
CA MET A 241 -30.28 2.28 4.78
C MET A 241 -29.47 3.33 5.53
N PHE A 242 -29.73 4.59 5.23
CA PHE A 242 -29.12 5.73 5.94
C PHE A 242 -30.04 6.95 5.90
N GLU A 243 -29.72 7.96 6.71
CA GLU A 243 -30.46 9.21 6.77
C GLU A 243 -29.53 10.37 6.41
N LEU A 244 -30.03 11.30 5.60
CA LEU A 244 -29.32 12.51 5.21
C LEU A 244 -30.34 13.64 5.01
N ASN A 245 -30.09 14.80 5.64
CA ASN A 245 -30.95 15.99 5.52
C ASN A 245 -32.44 15.68 5.79
N ASN A 246 -32.74 14.93 6.86
CA ASN A 246 -34.07 14.47 7.25
C ASN A 246 -34.78 13.53 6.26
N ASN A 247 -34.10 13.11 5.20
CA ASN A 247 -34.59 12.10 4.26
C ASN A 247 -33.95 10.76 4.55
N ARG A 248 -34.76 9.69 4.53
CA ARG A 248 -34.30 8.32 4.67
C ARG A 248 -34.09 7.72 3.28
N PHE A 249 -32.94 7.10 3.07
CA PHE A 249 -32.56 6.48 1.81
C PHE A 249 -32.28 5.00 2.00
N GLU A 250 -32.59 4.22 0.98
CA GLU A 250 -32.22 2.81 0.84
C GLU A 250 -31.39 2.65 -0.45
N VAL A 251 -30.27 1.93 -0.38
CA VAL A 251 -29.49 1.56 -1.56
C VAL A 251 -30.32 0.56 -2.37
N SER A 252 -30.74 0.94 -3.57
CA SER A 252 -31.53 0.08 -4.46
C SER A 252 -30.65 -0.83 -5.31
N HIS A 253 -29.58 -0.27 -5.88
CA HIS A 253 -28.64 -0.98 -6.74
C HIS A 253 -27.22 -0.51 -6.48
N VAL A 254 -26.28 -1.42 -6.75
CA VAL A 254 -24.85 -1.20 -6.58
C VAL A 254 -24.16 -1.70 -7.83
N HIS A 255 -23.43 -0.82 -8.50
CA HIS A 255 -22.63 -1.15 -9.67
C HIS A 255 -21.17 -0.97 -9.32
N LYS A 256 -20.39 -2.04 -9.48
CA LYS A 256 -18.94 -2.03 -9.31
C LYS A 256 -18.30 -2.40 -10.63
N VAL A 257 -17.43 -1.53 -11.12
CA VAL A 257 -16.56 -1.81 -12.25
C VAL A 257 -15.12 -1.49 -11.87
N GLU A 258 -14.17 -2.23 -12.42
CA GLU A 258 -12.75 -2.10 -12.07
C GLU A 258 -11.85 -2.33 -13.28
N CYS A 259 -10.69 -1.67 -13.29
CA CYS A 259 -9.66 -1.83 -14.31
C CYS A 259 -8.29 -1.94 -13.63
N VAL A 260 -7.41 -2.77 -14.18
CA VAL A 260 -6.03 -2.89 -13.70
C VAL A 260 -5.24 -1.65 -14.09
N VAL A 261 -4.50 -1.11 -13.13
CA VAL A 261 -3.54 -0.02 -13.30
C VAL A 261 -2.14 -0.65 -13.31
N PRO A 262 -1.48 -0.79 -14.48
CA PRO A 262 -0.24 -1.57 -14.59
C PRO A 262 0.88 -1.08 -13.68
N TRP A 263 1.09 0.23 -13.59
CA TRP A 263 2.17 0.77 -12.76
C TRP A 263 1.93 0.55 -11.25
N LEU A 264 0.67 0.46 -10.80
CA LEU A 264 0.35 0.08 -9.41
C LEU A 264 0.68 -1.40 -9.16
N ASN A 265 0.50 -2.27 -10.15
CA ASN A 265 0.93 -3.65 -10.07
C ASN A 265 2.46 -3.75 -9.93
N ASP A 266 3.20 -3.05 -10.79
CA ASP A 266 4.67 -3.00 -10.73
C ASP A 266 5.15 -2.48 -9.37
N THR A 267 4.49 -1.46 -8.84
CA THR A 267 4.77 -0.90 -7.52
C THR A 267 4.61 -1.95 -6.42
N LEU A 268 3.51 -2.70 -6.43
CA LEU A 268 3.28 -3.78 -5.46
C LEU A 268 4.35 -4.89 -5.57
N VAL A 269 4.82 -5.18 -6.78
CA VAL A 269 5.93 -6.12 -7.01
C VAL A 269 7.23 -5.57 -6.40
N PHE A 270 7.58 -4.31 -6.65
CA PHE A 270 8.76 -3.69 -6.04
C PHE A 270 8.71 -3.66 -4.52
N LEU A 271 7.55 -3.35 -3.93
CA LEU A 271 7.34 -3.41 -2.48
C LEU A 271 7.56 -4.83 -1.95
N THR A 272 7.09 -5.85 -2.67
CA THR A 272 7.24 -7.25 -2.27
C THR A 272 8.69 -7.72 -2.34
N ILE A 273 9.40 -7.39 -3.43
CA ILE A 273 10.83 -7.68 -3.59
C ILE A 273 11.63 -6.99 -2.48
N SER A 274 11.33 -5.73 -2.20
CA SER A 274 12.02 -4.96 -1.15
C SER A 274 11.81 -5.57 0.24
N LEU A 275 10.58 -6.01 0.56
CA LEU A 275 10.30 -6.71 1.82
C LEU A 275 11.07 -8.03 1.93
N GLN A 276 11.21 -8.78 0.84
CA GLN A 276 11.99 -10.02 0.80
C GLN A 276 13.48 -9.76 1.03
N LEU A 277 14.05 -8.75 0.37
CA LEU A 277 15.45 -8.35 0.56
C LEU A 277 15.73 -7.94 2.00
N CYS A 278 14.85 -7.13 2.61
CA CYS A 278 14.98 -6.78 4.03
C CYS A 278 14.97 -8.02 4.93
N GLN A 279 14.03 -8.96 4.70
CA GLN A 279 13.94 -10.17 5.51
C GLN A 279 15.18 -11.05 5.37
N GLN A 280 15.67 -11.27 4.15
CA GLN A 280 16.90 -12.03 3.91
C GLN A 280 18.11 -11.44 4.63
N LEU A 281 18.26 -10.11 4.62
CA LEU A 281 19.35 -9.45 5.33
C LEU A 281 19.22 -9.59 6.86
N LYS A 282 17.99 -9.52 7.38
CA LYS A 282 17.73 -9.74 8.81
C LYS A 282 18.09 -11.16 9.24
N ASP A 283 17.67 -12.16 8.47
CA ASP A 283 17.93 -13.58 8.78
C ASP A 283 19.44 -13.82 8.89
N LYS A 284 20.23 -13.32 7.93
CA LYS A 284 21.70 -13.39 7.96
C LYS A 284 22.32 -12.64 9.15
N SER A 285 21.78 -11.46 9.48
CA SER A 285 22.30 -10.62 10.56
C SER A 285 22.03 -11.19 11.96
N VAL A 286 21.05 -12.10 12.10
CA VAL A 286 20.67 -12.76 13.37
C VAL A 286 21.32 -14.14 13.49
N GLU A 287 21.37 -14.92 12.40
CA GLU A 287 21.86 -16.30 12.41
C GLU A 287 23.36 -16.39 12.71
N MET A 288 24.19 -15.53 12.10
CA MET A 288 25.64 -15.55 12.29
C MET A 288 26.07 -15.30 13.76
N PRO A 289 25.57 -14.26 14.46
CA PRO A 289 25.84 -14.08 15.89
C PRO A 289 25.37 -15.25 16.77
N HIS A 290 24.18 -15.80 16.50
CA HIS A 290 23.67 -16.95 17.25
C HIS A 290 24.54 -18.19 17.08
N LEU A 291 25.06 -18.44 15.88
CA LEU A 291 26.01 -19.54 15.64
C LEU A 291 27.33 -19.33 16.38
N LEU A 292 27.84 -18.10 16.44
CA LEU A 292 29.04 -17.74 17.18
C LEU A 292 28.88 -17.95 18.69
N GLU A 293 27.73 -17.58 19.25
CA GLU A 293 27.44 -17.77 20.68
C GLU A 293 27.19 -19.26 21.01
N HIS A 294 26.32 -19.93 20.26
CA HIS A 294 25.85 -21.27 20.63
C HIS A 294 26.89 -22.38 20.40
N ARG A 295 27.80 -22.24 19.42
CA ARG A 295 28.85 -23.26 19.16
C ARG A 295 30.03 -23.17 20.13
N TRP A 296 30.26 -22.00 20.74
CA TRP A 296 31.46 -21.72 21.54
C TRP A 296 31.17 -21.35 23.00
N SER A 297 29.91 -21.42 23.45
CA SER A 297 29.51 -21.13 24.83
C SER A 297 29.50 -22.34 25.77
N HIS A 298 30.08 -23.48 25.37
CA HIS A 298 30.23 -24.70 26.17
C HIS A 298 31.67 -25.21 26.18
#